data_AF-A0A6J8DHH4-F1
#
_entry.id   AF-A0A6J8DHH4-F1
#
_cell.length_a   1.000
_cell.length_b   1.000
_cell.length_c   1.000
_cell.angle_alpha   90.00
_cell.angle_beta   90.00
_cell.angle_gamma   90.00
#
_symmetry.space_group_name_H-M   'P 1'
#
loop_
_entity.id
_entity.type
_entity.pdbx_description
1 polymer ?
#
loop_
_entity_poly.entity_id
_entity_poly.type
_entity_poly.pdbx_seq_one_letter_code
_entity_poly.pdbx_strand_id
1 'polypeptide(L)'
;MTQDHQNSSKHYVQMMAIKDRVNCEAFPDGKPIGDLRDVPNSEFLPTAEENVSMRQDIIKITAEILCSHLDCFKDFQGIIDSKFQHKYSDEMKKKSYVVPLGILPLNENKTSDMIEILKTLHKYVPGSRSEEEINCEDERDDSCAGMRTIPLGGDQLTVERIRSAHLCRFDGDTPEERLEGVIAMVEDFHEKMNFLQVIMDRYYSTNSSRERGTLYQLRNIINRRNVVSDVSKGYHASADFIDLVTECHIITAALEHLNMESPSSECESLPENISKADSETKKAILLQICTAIVDKYFLNDVSQSLNKIETGDQSTASSEDKVFNYASNFTKLGIIRKVAVKST
;
A
#
# COMPACT_ATOMS: atom_id res chain seq x y z
N MET A 1 -28.75 -27.98 11.67
CA MET A 1 -27.64 -28.89 12.05
C MET A 1 -28.16 -29.83 13.12
N THR A 2 -28.10 -31.14 12.90
CA THR A 2 -28.38 -32.16 13.92
C THR A 2 -27.06 -32.75 14.40
N GLN A 3 -27.05 -33.31 15.61
CA GLN A 3 -25.86 -33.94 16.22
C GLN A 3 -25.26 -35.04 15.31
N ASP A 4 -26.10 -35.72 14.52
CA ASP A 4 -25.70 -36.83 13.65
C ASP A 4 -25.23 -36.41 12.25
N HIS A 5 -25.48 -35.16 11.85
CA HIS A 5 -25.11 -34.64 10.53
C HIS A 5 -24.56 -33.21 10.68
N GLN A 6 -23.29 -33.15 11.09
CA GLN A 6 -22.52 -31.91 11.08
C GLN A 6 -21.92 -31.66 9.69
N ASN A 7 -21.92 -30.41 9.28
CA ASN A 7 -21.20 -30.01 8.07
C ASN A 7 -19.70 -30.24 8.29
N SER A 8 -19.06 -30.98 7.37
CA SER A 8 -17.60 -31.12 7.38
C SER A 8 -16.97 -29.93 6.67
N SER A 9 -16.13 -29.18 7.39
CA SER A 9 -15.27 -28.17 6.78
C SER A 9 -14.07 -28.87 6.15
N LYS A 10 -13.94 -28.77 4.82
CA LYS A 10 -12.79 -29.29 4.09
C LYS A 10 -11.81 -28.15 3.83
N HIS A 11 -10.55 -28.36 4.21
CA HIS A 11 -9.50 -27.37 4.07
C HIS A 11 -8.46 -27.86 3.06
N TYR A 12 -7.97 -26.92 2.26
CA TYR A 12 -6.93 -27.14 1.27
C TYR A 12 -6.02 -25.92 1.25
N VAL A 13 -4.73 -26.15 1.04
CA VAL A 13 -3.74 -25.09 0.88
C VAL A 13 -3.20 -25.14 -0.54
N GLN A 14 -3.36 -24.05 -1.27
CA GLN A 14 -2.74 -23.86 -2.58
C GLN A 14 -1.38 -23.19 -2.39
N MET A 15 -0.34 -23.76 -2.99
CA MET A 15 1.01 -23.22 -2.92
C MET A 15 1.44 -22.72 -4.30
N MET A 16 2.11 -21.57 -4.32
CA MET A 16 2.63 -20.95 -5.55
C MET A 16 4.03 -20.42 -5.27
N ALA A 17 4.95 -20.65 -6.21
CA ALA A 17 6.26 -19.99 -6.21
C ALA A 17 6.23 -18.82 -7.19
N ILE A 18 6.75 -17.67 -6.76
CA ILE A 18 6.90 -16.48 -7.59
C ILE A 18 8.39 -16.27 -7.82
N LYS A 19 8.79 -16.10 -9.08
CA LYS A 19 10.19 -15.82 -9.40
C LYS A 19 10.58 -14.43 -8.88
N ASP A 20 11.54 -14.41 -7.95
CA ASP A 20 12.21 -13.19 -7.54
C ASP A 20 13.00 -12.60 -8.72
N ARG A 21 12.87 -11.29 -8.92
CA ARG A 21 13.48 -10.53 -10.01
C ARG A 21 14.69 -9.75 -9.58
N VAL A 22 14.80 -9.46 -8.29
CA VAL A 22 15.80 -8.57 -7.74
C VAL A 22 16.64 -9.38 -6.78
N ASN A 23 17.88 -9.65 -7.16
CA ASN A 23 18.79 -10.36 -6.27
C ASN A 23 19.17 -9.47 -5.09
N CYS A 24 18.71 -9.87 -3.90
CA CYS A 24 18.96 -9.20 -2.63
C CYS A 24 20.04 -9.91 -1.78
N GLU A 25 20.74 -10.93 -2.29
CA GLU A 25 21.73 -11.71 -1.54
C GLU A 25 22.96 -10.92 -1.10
N ALA A 26 23.22 -9.77 -1.73
CA ALA A 26 24.31 -8.88 -1.34
C ALA A 26 23.99 -8.05 -0.08
N PHE A 27 22.73 -8.02 0.38
CA PHE A 27 22.36 -7.27 1.57
C PHE A 27 22.73 -8.05 2.85
N PRO A 28 23.32 -7.38 3.85
CA PRO A 28 23.72 -8.03 5.09
C PRO A 28 22.48 -8.41 5.92
N ASP A 29 22.37 -9.69 6.27
CA ASP A 29 21.29 -10.23 7.13
C ASP A 29 21.82 -11.01 8.35
N GLY A 30 23.12 -10.90 8.63
CA GLY A 30 23.78 -11.71 9.67
C GLY A 30 23.62 -11.21 11.10
N LYS A 31 23.11 -9.99 11.31
CA LYS A 31 22.92 -9.42 12.65
C LYS A 31 21.92 -8.24 12.64
N PRO A 32 21.24 -7.97 13.77
CA PRO A 32 20.46 -6.75 13.93
C PRO A 32 21.27 -5.49 13.64
N ILE A 33 20.62 -4.48 13.08
CA ILE A 33 21.23 -3.20 12.70
C ILE A 33 21.56 -2.34 13.95
N GLY A 34 20.84 -2.55 15.07
CA GLY A 34 21.05 -1.88 16.36
C GLY A 34 20.20 -2.47 17.48
N ASP A 35 20.34 -1.99 18.73
CA ASP A 35 19.43 -2.31 19.84
C ASP A 35 18.17 -1.45 19.72
N LEU A 36 17.00 -2.10 19.73
CA LEU A 36 15.70 -1.43 19.69
C LEU A 36 15.52 -0.42 20.82
N ARG A 37 16.18 -0.62 21.97
CA ARG A 37 16.11 0.32 23.12
C ARG A 37 16.79 1.64 22.85
N ASP A 38 17.73 1.67 21.91
CA ASP A 38 18.52 2.85 21.56
C ASP A 38 17.94 3.59 20.34
N VAL A 39 16.90 3.03 19.69
CA VAL A 39 16.23 3.63 18.54
C VAL A 39 15.35 4.80 19.01
N PRO A 40 15.65 6.05 18.62
CA PRO A 40 14.83 7.19 19.00
C PRO A 40 13.48 7.15 18.27
N ASN A 41 12.42 7.64 18.93
CA ASN A 41 11.08 7.68 18.33
C ASN A 41 11.03 8.44 16.99
N SER A 42 11.95 9.36 16.75
CA SER A 42 12.06 10.11 15.50
C SER A 42 12.40 9.24 14.29
N GLU A 43 13.02 8.07 14.47
CA GLU A 43 13.28 7.13 13.37
C GLU A 43 12.00 6.47 12.84
N PHE A 44 10.92 6.47 13.62
CA PHE A 44 9.61 5.96 13.18
C PHE A 44 8.72 7.03 12.55
N LEU A 45 9.18 8.29 12.53
CA LEU A 45 8.44 9.41 11.98
C LEU A 45 9.07 9.85 10.65
N PRO A 46 8.26 10.32 9.67
CA PRO A 46 8.80 10.86 8.43
C PRO A 46 9.76 12.02 8.72
N THR A 47 10.96 11.92 8.17
CA THR A 47 11.97 12.97 8.17
C THR A 47 11.52 14.20 7.38
N ALA A 48 12.20 15.33 7.56
CA ALA A 48 11.93 16.53 6.77
C ALA A 48 12.10 16.28 5.27
N GLU A 49 13.09 15.47 4.87
CA GLU A 49 13.35 15.10 3.48
C GLU A 49 12.22 14.22 2.91
N GLU A 50 11.75 13.23 3.66
CA GLU A 50 10.62 12.39 3.26
C GLU A 50 9.32 13.19 3.14
N ASN A 51 9.07 14.14 4.04
CA ASN A 51 7.92 15.04 3.93
C ASN A 51 7.99 15.91 2.68
N VAL A 52 9.17 16.42 2.32
CA VAL A 52 9.38 17.17 1.07
C VAL A 52 9.15 16.27 -0.15
N SER A 53 9.67 15.03 -0.13
CA SER A 53 9.44 14.05 -1.19
C SER A 53 7.96 13.73 -1.36
N MET A 54 7.26 13.43 -0.26
CA MET A 54 5.82 13.16 -0.27
C MET A 54 5.04 14.33 -0.84
N ARG A 55 5.39 15.58 -0.47
CA ARG A 55 4.77 16.77 -1.06
C ARG A 55 4.99 16.85 -2.57
N GLN A 56 6.19 16.57 -3.06
CA GLN A 56 6.47 16.54 -4.50
C GLN A 56 5.64 15.48 -5.22
N ASP A 57 5.44 14.33 -4.59
CA ASP A 57 4.67 13.22 -5.16
C ASP A 57 3.16 13.54 -5.22
N ILE A 58 2.63 14.22 -4.19
CA ILE A 58 1.28 14.78 -4.19
C ILE A 58 1.09 15.79 -5.34
N ILE A 59 2.07 16.66 -5.58
CA ILE A 59 2.04 17.64 -6.68
C ILE A 59 2.01 16.92 -8.04
N LYS A 60 2.83 15.88 -8.24
CA LYS A 60 2.83 15.10 -9.49
C LYS A 60 1.49 14.41 -9.75
N ILE A 61 0.89 13.79 -8.73
CA ILE A 61 -0.43 13.15 -8.86
C ILE A 61 -1.50 14.18 -9.17
N THR A 62 -1.47 15.34 -8.50
CA THR A 62 -2.40 16.43 -8.77
C THR A 62 -2.28 16.85 -10.23
N ALA A 63 -1.06 17.06 -10.73
CA ALA A 63 -0.82 17.45 -12.11
C ALA A 63 -1.34 16.41 -13.12
N GLU A 64 -1.13 15.12 -12.87
CA GLU A 64 -1.67 14.04 -13.73
C GLU A 64 -3.20 14.07 -13.78
N ILE A 65 -3.85 14.27 -12.63
CA ILE A 65 -5.32 14.36 -12.53
C ILE A 65 -5.82 15.60 -13.31
N LEU A 66 -5.18 16.76 -13.15
CA LEU A 66 -5.57 17.96 -13.89
C LEU A 66 -5.43 17.75 -15.40
N CYS A 67 -4.29 17.23 -15.87
CA CYS A 67 -4.07 16.95 -17.29
C CYS A 67 -5.03 15.90 -17.87
N SER A 68 -5.56 15.01 -17.04
CA SER A 68 -6.50 13.95 -17.48
C SER A 68 -7.94 14.44 -17.57
N HIS A 69 -8.33 15.41 -16.73
CA HIS A 69 -9.74 15.79 -16.53
C HIS A 69 -10.10 17.22 -16.91
N LEU A 70 -9.14 18.15 -16.98
CA LEU A 70 -9.38 19.55 -17.36
C LEU A 70 -8.99 19.81 -18.81
N ASP A 71 -9.92 20.31 -19.61
CA ASP A 71 -9.70 20.51 -21.05
C ASP A 71 -8.59 21.53 -21.34
N CYS A 72 -8.50 22.58 -20.52
CA CYS A 72 -7.46 23.60 -20.61
C CYS A 72 -6.05 23.09 -20.25
N PHE A 73 -5.92 21.90 -19.66
CA PHE A 73 -4.64 21.28 -19.32
C PHE A 73 -4.13 20.26 -20.35
N LYS A 74 -4.86 20.03 -21.45
CA LYS A 74 -4.46 19.05 -22.49
C LYS A 74 -3.09 19.34 -23.10
N ASP A 75 -2.72 20.62 -23.23
CA ASP A 75 -1.40 21.04 -23.75
C ASP A 75 -0.23 20.62 -22.85
N PHE A 76 -0.52 20.20 -21.61
CA PHE A 76 0.46 19.70 -20.66
C PHE A 76 0.51 18.16 -20.55
N GLN A 77 -0.30 17.44 -21.33
CA GLN A 77 -0.32 15.99 -21.29
C GLN A 77 1.04 15.40 -21.67
N GLY A 78 1.57 14.50 -20.83
CA GLY A 78 2.87 13.86 -21.05
C GLY A 78 4.10 14.69 -20.65
N ILE A 79 3.92 15.90 -20.09
CA ILE A 79 5.04 16.76 -19.66
C ILE A 79 5.67 16.30 -18.35
N ILE A 80 4.86 15.78 -17.42
CA ILE A 80 5.33 15.21 -16.16
C ILE A 80 5.31 13.69 -16.30
N ASP A 81 6.46 13.06 -16.04
CA ASP A 81 6.49 11.63 -15.77
C ASP A 81 5.87 11.42 -14.38
N SER A 82 4.65 10.91 -14.37
CA SER A 82 3.92 10.63 -13.13
C SER A 82 4.29 9.28 -12.52
N LYS A 83 5.20 8.52 -13.15
CA LYS A 83 5.70 7.27 -12.59
C LYS A 83 6.69 7.56 -11.47
N PHE A 84 6.41 7.00 -10.30
CA PHE A 84 7.37 6.96 -9.21
C PHE A 84 8.45 5.92 -9.58
N GLN A 85 9.58 6.41 -10.10
CA GLN A 85 10.69 5.56 -10.51
C GLN A 85 11.48 5.12 -9.27
N HIS A 86 11.50 3.82 -9.02
CA HIS A 86 12.40 3.17 -8.08
C HIS A 86 13.53 2.48 -8.86
N LYS A 87 14.66 2.21 -8.19
CA LYS A 87 15.84 1.56 -8.80
C LYS A 87 15.55 0.23 -9.51
N TYR A 88 14.44 -0.43 -9.19
CA TYR A 88 14.02 -1.72 -9.78
C TYR A 88 12.70 -1.64 -10.55
N SER A 89 12.19 -0.45 -10.87
CA SER A 89 10.89 -0.30 -11.55
C SER A 89 10.85 -1.00 -12.91
N ASP A 90 11.96 -1.01 -13.66
CA ASP A 90 12.03 -1.68 -14.96
C ASP A 90 12.01 -3.21 -14.86
N GLU A 91 12.60 -3.77 -13.80
CA GLU A 91 12.52 -5.18 -13.46
C GLU A 91 11.12 -5.56 -13.00
N MET A 92 10.56 -4.78 -12.06
CA MET A 92 9.28 -5.08 -11.40
C MET A 92 8.08 -4.91 -12.33
N LYS A 93 8.14 -4.05 -13.36
CA LYS A 93 7.05 -3.91 -14.35
C LYS A 93 6.85 -5.15 -15.25
N LYS A 94 7.81 -6.07 -15.28
CA LYS A 94 7.74 -7.27 -16.13
C LYS A 94 6.70 -8.25 -15.57
N LYS A 95 5.87 -8.84 -16.45
CA LYS A 95 4.82 -9.81 -16.07
C LYS A 95 5.37 -10.94 -15.20
N SER A 96 4.88 -11.08 -13.96
CA SER A 96 5.27 -12.09 -12.97
C SER A 96 5.25 -13.51 -13.53
N TYR A 97 6.29 -14.29 -13.18
CA TYR A 97 6.36 -15.71 -13.49
C TYR A 97 5.99 -16.48 -12.22
N VAL A 98 4.86 -17.18 -12.29
CA VAL A 98 4.26 -17.90 -11.16
C VAL A 98 4.19 -19.38 -11.51
N VAL A 99 4.69 -20.23 -10.63
CA VAL A 99 4.67 -21.68 -10.76
C VAL A 99 3.73 -22.25 -9.70
N PRO A 100 2.64 -22.94 -10.09
CA PRO A 100 1.80 -23.64 -9.13
C PRO A 100 2.58 -24.84 -8.56
N LEU A 101 2.70 -24.91 -7.24
CA LEU A 101 3.38 -26.02 -6.55
C LEU A 101 2.40 -27.14 -6.13
N GLY A 102 1.11 -26.94 -6.39
CA GLY A 102 0.05 -27.91 -6.11
C GLY A 102 -0.86 -27.50 -4.97
N ILE A 103 -1.72 -28.44 -4.57
CA ILE A 103 -2.72 -28.27 -3.52
C ILE A 103 -2.52 -29.38 -2.49
N LEU A 104 -2.42 -29.01 -1.22
CA LEU A 104 -2.35 -29.95 -0.11
C LEU A 104 -3.72 -30.02 0.59
N PRO A 105 -4.27 -31.23 0.87
CA PRO A 105 -5.51 -31.40 1.62
C PRO A 105 -5.26 -31.25 3.13
N LEU A 106 -4.60 -30.16 3.53
CA LEU A 106 -4.16 -29.87 4.88
C LEU A 106 -4.84 -28.59 5.39
N ASN A 107 -4.96 -28.48 6.71
CA ASN A 107 -5.56 -27.32 7.35
C ASN A 107 -4.51 -26.48 8.06
N GLU A 108 -4.15 -25.32 7.50
CA GLU A 108 -3.22 -24.37 8.13
C GLU A 108 -3.59 -23.99 9.57
N ASN A 109 -4.88 -24.06 9.95
CA ASN A 109 -5.34 -23.78 11.32
C ASN A 109 -4.84 -24.81 12.35
N LYS A 110 -4.39 -25.99 11.92
CA LYS A 110 -3.86 -27.03 12.80
C LYS A 110 -2.34 -26.99 12.74
N THR A 111 -1.69 -26.88 13.89
CA THR A 111 -0.22 -26.83 13.96
C THR A 111 0.46 -28.05 13.34
N SER A 112 -0.10 -29.26 13.52
CA SER A 112 0.41 -30.50 12.89
C SER A 112 0.44 -30.41 11.36
N ASP A 113 -0.67 -29.96 10.78
CA ASP A 113 -0.85 -29.84 9.35
C ASP A 113 0.02 -28.69 8.81
N MET A 114 0.17 -27.59 9.57
CA MET A 114 1.06 -26.48 9.23
C MET A 114 2.53 -26.91 9.19
N ILE A 115 2.98 -27.75 10.13
CA ILE A 115 4.32 -28.34 10.11
C ILE A 115 4.50 -29.19 8.85
N GLU A 116 3.49 -29.99 8.45
CA GLU A 116 3.55 -30.80 7.23
C GLU A 116 3.56 -29.94 5.94
N ILE A 117 2.82 -28.83 5.92
CA ILE A 117 2.88 -27.82 4.85
C ILE A 117 4.30 -27.26 4.75
N LEU A 118 4.89 -26.84 5.87
CA LEU A 118 6.25 -26.29 5.90
C LEU A 118 7.30 -27.31 5.46
N LYS A 119 7.21 -28.57 5.93
CA LYS A 119 8.08 -29.67 5.47
C LYS A 119 7.98 -29.89 3.96
N THR A 120 6.77 -29.78 3.40
CA THR A 120 6.57 -29.90 1.95
C THR A 120 7.24 -28.76 1.20
N LEU A 121 7.13 -27.53 1.70
CA LEU A 121 7.77 -26.35 1.13
C LEU A 121 9.28 -26.32 1.33
N HIS A 122 9.79 -26.96 2.39
CA HIS A 122 11.21 -27.00 2.74
C HIS A 122 12.08 -27.65 1.66
N LYS A 123 11.48 -28.52 0.83
CA LYS A 123 12.11 -29.13 -0.37
C LYS A 123 12.55 -28.09 -1.41
N TYR A 124 12.02 -26.87 -1.35
CA TYR A 124 12.37 -25.76 -2.23
C TYR A 124 13.36 -24.78 -1.61
N VAL A 125 13.78 -25.00 -0.37
CA VAL A 125 14.79 -24.18 0.33
C VAL A 125 16.17 -24.54 -0.23
N PRO A 126 16.91 -23.60 -0.84
CA PRO A 126 18.24 -23.91 -1.34
C PRO A 126 19.19 -24.29 -0.20
N GLY A 127 19.85 -25.44 -0.31
CA GLY A 127 20.78 -25.95 0.71
C GLY A 127 20.11 -26.72 1.85
N SER A 128 18.80 -27.01 1.78
CA SER A 128 18.18 -27.96 2.70
C SER A 128 18.53 -29.41 2.37
N ARG A 129 18.71 -30.24 3.40
CA ARG A 129 18.90 -31.69 3.25
C ARG A 129 17.58 -32.43 3.04
N SER A 130 17.62 -33.50 2.24
CA SER A 130 16.52 -34.46 2.16
C SER A 130 16.44 -35.30 3.45
N GLU A 131 15.30 -35.94 3.69
CA GLU A 131 15.13 -36.81 4.86
C GLU A 131 16.11 -38.00 4.82
N GLU A 132 16.45 -38.50 3.64
CA GLU A 132 17.46 -39.55 3.46
C GLU A 132 18.87 -39.05 3.78
N GLU A 133 19.19 -37.79 3.44
CA GLU A 133 20.49 -37.16 3.73
C GLU A 133 20.65 -36.80 5.21
N ILE A 134 19.57 -36.51 5.93
CA ILE A 134 19.63 -36.27 7.38
C ILE A 134 19.90 -37.58 8.13
N ASN A 135 19.36 -38.70 7.63
CA ASN A 135 19.46 -40.01 8.26
C ASN A 135 20.71 -40.80 7.85
N CYS A 136 21.60 -40.25 7.02
CA CYS A 136 22.84 -40.95 6.66
C CYS A 136 23.89 -40.84 7.78
N GLU A 137 24.55 -41.96 8.10
CA GLU A 137 25.60 -42.00 9.15
C GLU A 137 26.93 -41.36 8.69
N ASP A 138 27.12 -41.16 7.39
CA ASP A 138 28.36 -40.62 6.83
C ASP A 138 28.40 -39.08 6.95
N GLU A 139 29.47 -38.53 7.53
CA GLU A 139 29.73 -37.09 7.58
C GLU A 139 29.94 -36.53 6.16
N ARG A 140 29.18 -35.50 5.81
CA ARG A 140 29.32 -34.80 4.52
C ARG A 140 30.39 -33.72 4.60
N ASP A 141 31.09 -33.48 3.49
CA ASP A 141 31.90 -32.28 3.31
C ASP A 141 30.98 -31.07 3.07
N ASP A 142 30.74 -30.29 4.12
CA ASP A 142 29.91 -29.06 4.13
C ASP A 142 30.56 -27.87 3.39
N SER A 143 31.48 -28.13 2.46
CA SER A 143 32.16 -27.11 1.67
C SER A 143 31.25 -26.33 0.71
N CYS A 144 29.94 -26.67 0.62
CA CYS A 144 28.98 -26.07 -0.31
C CYS A 144 27.69 -25.56 0.37
N ALA A 145 27.62 -24.23 0.51
CA ALA A 145 26.45 -23.35 0.70
C ALA A 145 25.50 -23.66 1.87
N GLY A 146 25.64 -22.88 2.96
CA GLY A 146 24.66 -22.81 4.04
C GLY A 146 23.24 -22.57 3.52
N MET A 147 22.28 -23.23 4.17
CA MET A 147 20.86 -23.15 3.87
C MET A 147 20.39 -21.69 3.75
N ARG A 148 19.70 -21.37 2.65
CA ARG A 148 19.25 -20.03 2.34
C ARG A 148 17.84 -19.79 2.83
N THR A 149 17.56 -18.57 3.28
CA THR A 149 16.22 -18.18 3.68
C THR A 149 15.37 -17.82 2.47
N ILE A 150 14.18 -18.42 2.36
CA ILE A 150 13.15 -18.05 1.38
C ILE A 150 11.95 -17.41 2.08
N PRO A 151 11.38 -16.32 1.55
CA PRO A 151 10.16 -15.74 2.08
C PRO A 151 8.96 -16.63 1.75
N LEU A 152 8.15 -16.92 2.77
CA LEU A 152 6.85 -17.58 2.64
C LEU A 152 5.75 -16.58 3.00
N GLY A 153 5.04 -16.15 1.97
CA GLY A 153 3.96 -15.18 2.05
C GLY A 153 2.63 -15.77 2.49
N GLY A 154 1.89 -15.03 3.30
CA GLY A 154 0.50 -15.33 3.67
C GLY A 154 -0.21 -14.13 4.28
N ASP A 155 -1.46 -14.30 4.68
CA ASP A 155 -2.10 -13.30 5.53
C ASP A 155 -1.52 -13.33 6.96
N GLN A 156 -1.96 -12.39 7.81
CA GLN A 156 -1.46 -12.28 9.18
C GLN A 156 -1.63 -13.58 9.99
N LEU A 157 -2.73 -14.30 9.78
CA LEU A 157 -3.03 -15.55 10.50
C LEU A 157 -2.15 -16.68 9.99
N THR A 158 -1.93 -16.80 8.68
CA THR A 158 -0.97 -17.74 8.10
C THR A 158 0.43 -17.50 8.66
N VAL A 159 0.88 -16.23 8.73
CA VAL A 159 2.18 -15.86 9.32
C VAL A 159 2.30 -16.26 10.78
N GLU A 160 1.27 -16.02 11.59
CA GLU A 160 1.21 -16.46 12.99
C GLU A 160 1.36 -17.99 13.11
N ARG A 161 0.69 -18.75 12.23
CA ARG A 161 0.73 -20.21 12.21
C ARG A 161 2.10 -20.75 11.78
N ILE A 162 2.74 -20.12 10.79
CA ILE A 162 4.12 -20.46 10.40
C ILE A 162 5.07 -20.27 11.59
N ARG A 163 4.98 -19.12 12.28
CA ARG A 163 5.82 -18.84 13.47
C ARG A 163 5.56 -19.85 14.59
N SER A 164 4.30 -20.20 14.81
CA SER A 164 3.92 -21.22 15.80
C SER A 164 4.50 -22.59 15.45
N ALA A 165 4.50 -22.96 14.17
CA ALA A 165 5.12 -24.20 13.70
C ALA A 165 6.65 -24.20 13.90
N HIS A 166 7.34 -23.08 13.65
CA HIS A 166 8.78 -22.95 13.98
C HIS A 166 9.04 -23.08 15.48
N LEU A 167 8.23 -22.45 16.33
CA LEU A 167 8.37 -22.57 17.79
C LEU A 167 8.19 -24.02 18.27
N CYS A 168 7.26 -24.76 17.68
CA CYS A 168 7.06 -26.19 17.98
C CYS A 168 8.20 -27.09 17.51
N ARG A 169 9.11 -26.58 16.68
CA ARG A 169 10.22 -27.32 16.10
C ARG A 169 11.58 -26.78 16.54
N PHE A 170 11.61 -25.76 17.39
CA PHE A 170 12.81 -25.00 17.74
C PHE A 170 13.90 -25.83 18.42
N ASP A 171 13.53 -26.92 19.07
CA ASP A 171 14.43 -27.86 19.76
C ASP A 171 14.97 -28.99 18.86
N GLY A 172 14.72 -28.95 17.55
CA GLY A 172 15.30 -29.89 16.60
C GLY A 172 16.82 -29.81 16.54
N ASP A 173 17.49 -30.94 16.39
CA ASP A 173 18.96 -31.03 16.39
C ASP A 173 19.54 -30.41 15.12
N THR A 174 18.82 -30.52 14.00
CA THR A 174 19.24 -30.00 12.69
C THR A 174 18.43 -28.77 12.23
N PRO A 175 19.01 -27.87 11.41
CA PRO A 175 18.27 -26.77 10.81
C PRO A 175 17.01 -27.21 10.06
N GLU A 176 17.05 -28.35 9.39
CA GLU A 176 15.93 -28.96 8.67
C GLU A 176 14.82 -29.42 9.63
N GLU A 177 15.18 -30.05 10.75
CA GLU A 177 14.20 -30.42 11.77
C GLU A 177 13.55 -29.20 12.40
N ARG A 178 14.30 -28.11 12.54
CA ARG A 178 13.80 -26.80 13.02
C ARG A 178 13.00 -26.04 11.97
N LEU A 179 12.95 -26.54 10.73
CA LEU A 179 12.31 -25.87 9.58
C LEU A 179 12.89 -24.47 9.30
N GLU A 180 14.18 -24.29 9.60
CA GLU A 180 14.90 -23.08 9.26
C GLU A 180 15.02 -22.91 7.73
N GLY A 181 15.41 -21.72 7.27
CA GLY A 181 15.47 -21.41 5.83
C GLY A 181 14.11 -21.00 5.23
N VAL A 182 13.05 -20.92 6.03
CA VAL A 182 11.79 -20.27 5.66
C VAL A 182 11.54 -19.08 6.58
N ILE A 183 11.24 -17.91 6.02
CA ILE A 183 10.83 -16.73 6.79
C ILE A 183 9.40 -16.34 6.47
N ALA A 184 8.56 -16.21 7.48
CA ALA A 184 7.17 -15.82 7.31
C ALA A 184 7.06 -14.33 6.95
N MET A 185 6.38 -14.02 5.86
CA MET A 185 6.16 -12.67 5.36
C MET A 185 4.66 -12.39 5.25
N VAL A 186 4.22 -11.22 5.74
CA VAL A 186 2.84 -10.77 5.57
C VAL A 186 2.71 -10.21 4.15
N GLU A 187 1.71 -10.67 3.42
CA GLU A 187 1.42 -10.16 2.07
C GLU A 187 0.61 -8.86 2.13
N ASP A 188 1.03 -7.86 1.34
CA ASP A 188 0.58 -6.47 1.41
C ASP A 188 -0.89 -6.23 1.02
N PHE A 189 -1.59 -7.24 0.48
CA PHE A 189 -2.99 -7.07 0.09
C PHE A 189 -3.88 -6.68 1.28
N HIS A 190 -3.67 -7.32 2.43
CA HIS A 190 -4.41 -7.02 3.65
C HIS A 190 -4.05 -5.64 4.21
N GLU A 191 -2.82 -5.18 4.02
CA GLU A 191 -2.43 -3.81 4.36
C GLU A 191 -3.21 -2.79 3.53
N LYS A 192 -3.27 -2.97 2.20
CA LYS A 192 -4.07 -2.12 1.30
C LYS A 192 -5.55 -2.11 1.67
N MET A 193 -6.08 -3.27 2.05
CA MET A 193 -7.47 -3.42 2.51
C MET A 193 -7.70 -2.71 3.85
N ASN A 194 -6.80 -2.87 4.82
CA ASN A 194 -6.88 -2.25 6.14
C ASN A 194 -6.80 -0.72 6.04
N PHE A 195 -5.89 -0.19 5.23
CA PHE A 195 -5.79 1.25 5.02
C PHE A 195 -7.09 1.81 4.41
N LEU A 196 -7.70 1.10 3.46
CA LEU A 196 -8.99 1.47 2.91
C LEU A 196 -10.12 1.37 3.93
N GLN A 197 -10.09 0.37 4.82
CA GLN A 197 -11.03 0.24 5.94
C GLN A 197 -10.93 1.43 6.89
N VAL A 198 -9.71 1.89 7.23
CA VAL A 198 -9.50 3.10 8.06
C VAL A 198 -10.15 4.34 7.43
N ILE A 199 -10.05 4.51 6.11
CA ILE A 199 -10.73 5.61 5.39
C ILE A 199 -12.25 5.47 5.51
N MET A 200 -12.78 4.26 5.30
CA MET A 200 -14.22 4.00 5.39
C MET A 200 -14.75 4.23 6.80
N ASP A 201 -14.09 3.71 7.83
CA ASP A 201 -14.49 3.87 9.23
C ASP A 201 -14.54 5.36 9.64
N ARG A 202 -13.61 6.16 9.11
CA ARG A 202 -13.50 7.58 9.44
C ARG A 202 -14.47 8.46 8.66
N TYR A 203 -14.72 8.16 7.40
CA TYR A 203 -15.44 9.08 6.49
C TYR A 203 -16.77 8.54 5.94
N TYR A 204 -17.04 7.24 6.05
CA TYR A 204 -18.26 6.61 5.55
C TYR A 204 -19.24 6.32 6.70
N SER A 205 -20.28 7.14 6.81
CA SER A 205 -21.35 6.96 7.79
C SER A 205 -22.71 6.89 7.10
N THR A 206 -23.49 5.85 7.36
CA THR A 206 -24.85 5.72 6.79
C THR A 206 -25.79 6.83 7.26
N ASN A 207 -25.48 7.47 8.39
CA ASN A 207 -26.21 8.61 8.92
C ASN A 207 -25.98 9.90 8.11
N SER A 208 -24.88 9.99 7.35
CA SER A 208 -24.52 11.19 6.60
C SER A 208 -25.24 11.29 5.23
N SER A 209 -26.31 10.52 5.01
CA SER A 209 -27.05 10.46 3.74
C SER A 209 -27.57 11.80 3.21
N ARG A 210 -27.82 12.75 4.11
CA ARG A 210 -28.32 14.10 3.82
C ARG A 210 -27.21 15.16 3.87
N GLU A 211 -26.00 14.78 4.27
CA GLU A 211 -24.85 15.68 4.40
C GLU A 211 -24.10 15.71 3.07
N ARG A 212 -24.27 16.82 2.34
CA ARG A 212 -23.69 17.01 1.01
C ARG A 212 -22.17 16.92 1.05
N GLY A 213 -21.59 16.17 0.11
CA GLY A 213 -20.15 16.01 -0.01
C GLY A 213 -19.56 14.89 0.85
N THR A 214 -20.36 14.23 1.70
CA THR A 214 -19.90 13.04 2.43
C THR A 214 -19.89 11.80 1.54
N LEU A 215 -19.01 10.83 1.84
CA LEU A 215 -18.89 9.60 1.07
C LEU A 215 -20.22 8.86 0.92
N TYR A 216 -21.01 8.72 1.99
CA TYR A 216 -22.29 8.01 1.90
C TYR A 216 -23.30 8.75 1.03
N GLN A 217 -23.36 10.07 1.14
CA GLN A 217 -24.24 10.89 0.32
C GLN A 217 -23.85 10.84 -1.16
N LEU A 218 -22.56 10.98 -1.47
CA LEU A 218 -22.03 10.88 -2.84
C LEU A 218 -22.30 9.50 -3.43
N ARG A 219 -22.01 8.43 -2.69
CA ARG A 219 -22.29 7.03 -3.06
C ARG A 219 -23.75 6.83 -3.46
N ASN A 220 -24.68 7.46 -2.74
CA ASN A 220 -26.11 7.36 -3.03
C ASN A 220 -26.49 8.15 -4.29
N ILE A 221 -25.94 9.35 -4.49
CA ILE A 221 -26.18 10.15 -5.70
C ILE A 221 -25.72 9.41 -6.96
N ILE A 222 -24.51 8.85 -6.94
CA ILE A 222 -23.96 8.15 -8.11
C ILE A 222 -24.37 6.66 -8.16
N ASN A 223 -25.28 6.24 -7.29
CA ASN A 223 -25.87 4.90 -7.22
C ASN A 223 -24.84 3.74 -7.14
N ARG A 224 -23.71 3.93 -6.43
CA ARG A 224 -22.66 2.92 -6.22
C ARG A 224 -23.05 1.92 -5.10
N ARG A 225 -24.07 1.11 -5.36
CA ARG A 225 -24.68 0.23 -4.33
C ARG A 225 -23.75 -0.87 -3.78
N ASN A 226 -22.75 -1.25 -4.57
CA ASN A 226 -21.74 -2.24 -4.22
C ASN A 226 -20.66 -1.73 -3.25
N VAL A 227 -20.62 -0.42 -2.97
CA VAL A 227 -19.78 0.14 -1.91
C VAL A 227 -20.48 -0.09 -0.57
N VAL A 228 -19.80 -0.82 0.31
CA VAL A 228 -20.27 -1.23 1.64
C VAL A 228 -19.26 -0.78 2.70
N SER A 229 -19.69 -0.68 3.96
CA SER A 229 -18.82 -0.24 5.06
C SER A 229 -17.68 -1.22 5.37
N ASP A 230 -17.91 -2.51 5.16
CA ASP A 230 -16.92 -3.58 5.35
C ASP A 230 -16.17 -3.82 4.04
N VAL A 231 -14.96 -3.27 3.94
CA VAL A 231 -14.13 -3.29 2.74
C VAL A 231 -13.78 -4.72 2.32
N SER A 232 -13.67 -5.67 3.26
CA SER A 232 -13.35 -7.07 2.93
C SER A 232 -14.40 -7.72 2.02
N LYS A 233 -15.66 -7.27 2.11
CA LYS A 233 -16.77 -7.76 1.28
C LYS A 233 -16.88 -7.07 -0.07
N GLY A 234 -16.14 -5.99 -0.30
CA GLY A 234 -16.32 -5.11 -1.45
C GLY A 234 -15.09 -4.27 -1.78
N TYR A 235 -13.89 -4.88 -1.72
CA TYR A 235 -12.61 -4.15 -1.83
C TYR A 235 -12.52 -3.33 -3.11
N HIS A 236 -12.69 -3.96 -4.28
CA HIS A 236 -12.57 -3.27 -5.56
C HIS A 236 -13.58 -2.13 -5.73
N ALA A 237 -14.83 -2.37 -5.33
CA ALA A 237 -15.88 -1.35 -5.40
C ALA A 237 -15.55 -0.13 -4.52
N SER A 238 -15.05 -0.39 -3.31
CA SER A 238 -14.68 0.65 -2.34
C SER A 238 -13.43 1.40 -2.79
N ALA A 239 -12.42 0.67 -3.29
CA ALA A 239 -11.18 1.21 -3.83
C ALA A 239 -11.46 2.19 -4.97
N ASP A 240 -12.20 1.75 -5.99
CA ASP A 240 -12.57 2.57 -7.14
C ASP A 240 -13.39 3.80 -6.73
N PHE A 241 -14.27 3.65 -5.73
CA PHE A 241 -15.08 4.75 -5.23
C PHE A 241 -14.26 5.80 -4.48
N ILE A 242 -13.34 5.38 -3.61
CA ILE A 242 -12.44 6.31 -2.92
C ILE A 242 -11.54 7.03 -3.92
N ASP A 243 -11.00 6.33 -4.92
CA ASP A 243 -10.22 6.93 -6.00
C ASP A 243 -11.01 8.00 -6.75
N LEU A 244 -12.24 7.68 -7.14
CA LEU A 244 -13.14 8.61 -7.84
C LEU A 244 -13.41 9.87 -7.02
N VAL A 245 -13.82 9.73 -5.75
CA VAL A 245 -14.16 10.88 -4.91
C VAL A 245 -12.92 11.73 -4.63
N THR A 246 -11.75 11.11 -4.46
CA THR A 246 -10.47 11.82 -4.29
C THR A 246 -10.17 12.68 -5.52
N GLU A 247 -10.27 12.13 -6.72
CA GLU A 247 -10.06 12.89 -7.97
C GLU A 247 -11.08 14.02 -8.12
N CYS A 248 -12.37 13.78 -7.83
CA CYS A 248 -13.40 14.81 -7.87
C CYS A 248 -13.12 15.98 -6.93
N HIS A 249 -12.63 15.72 -5.71
CA HIS A 249 -12.26 16.79 -4.78
C HIS A 249 -11.02 17.57 -5.25
N ILE A 250 -10.04 16.90 -5.85
CA ILE A 250 -8.87 17.58 -6.44
C ILE A 250 -9.30 18.49 -7.59
N ILE A 251 -10.16 17.99 -8.47
CA ILE A 251 -10.72 18.78 -9.58
C ILE A 251 -11.51 19.97 -9.03
N THR A 252 -12.34 19.77 -8.01
CA THR A 252 -13.13 20.85 -7.40
C THR A 252 -12.23 21.92 -6.79
N ALA A 253 -11.15 21.53 -6.08
CA ALA A 253 -10.16 22.46 -5.55
C ALA A 253 -9.45 23.25 -6.67
N ALA A 254 -9.15 22.59 -7.80
CA ALA A 254 -8.53 23.24 -8.95
C ALA A 254 -9.48 24.21 -9.64
N LEU A 255 -10.75 23.85 -9.84
CA LEU A 255 -11.77 24.74 -10.41
C LEU A 255 -11.93 26.00 -9.56
N GLU A 256 -12.02 25.85 -8.25
CA GLU A 256 -12.07 26.98 -7.30
C GLU A 256 -10.80 27.83 -7.36
N HIS A 257 -9.62 27.20 -7.44
CA HIS A 257 -8.34 27.93 -7.50
C HIS A 257 -8.16 28.73 -8.79
N LEU A 258 -8.65 28.19 -9.91
CA LEU A 258 -8.48 28.74 -11.26
C LEU A 258 -9.67 29.61 -11.69
N ASN A 259 -10.68 29.79 -10.83
CA ASN A 259 -11.94 30.47 -11.12
C ASN A 259 -12.68 29.88 -12.34
N MET A 260 -12.69 28.54 -12.45
CA MET A 260 -13.37 27.82 -13.52
C MET A 260 -14.73 27.30 -13.04
N GLU A 261 -15.79 27.48 -13.85
CA GLU A 261 -17.12 26.96 -13.52
C GLU A 261 -17.26 25.45 -13.75
N SER A 262 -16.50 24.89 -14.71
CA SER A 262 -16.58 23.49 -15.09
C SER A 262 -15.25 22.95 -15.62
N PRO A 263 -15.04 21.62 -15.67
CA PRO A 263 -13.82 21.01 -16.23
C PRO A 263 -13.51 21.39 -17.69
N SER A 264 -14.53 21.80 -18.44
CA SER A 264 -14.43 22.21 -19.85
C SER A 264 -14.38 23.72 -20.06
N SER A 265 -14.43 24.51 -18.99
CA SER A 265 -14.33 25.97 -19.07
C SER A 265 -12.92 26.39 -19.50
N GLU A 266 -12.81 27.55 -20.14
CA GLU A 266 -11.51 28.17 -20.39
C GLU A 266 -10.87 28.61 -19.06
N CYS A 267 -9.54 28.65 -19.02
CA CYS A 267 -8.80 29.03 -17.82
C CYS A 267 -8.02 30.33 -18.10
N GLU A 268 -8.54 31.45 -17.60
CA GLU A 268 -7.89 32.77 -17.73
C GLU A 268 -6.55 32.85 -16.97
N SER A 269 -6.34 31.95 -16.02
CA SER A 269 -5.10 31.88 -15.24
C SER A 269 -3.93 31.27 -16.03
N LEU A 270 -4.17 30.70 -17.22
CA LEU A 270 -3.13 30.13 -18.07
C LEU A 270 -2.60 31.18 -19.08
N PRO A 271 -1.29 31.20 -19.38
CA PRO A 271 -0.73 32.10 -20.39
C PRO A 271 -1.28 31.83 -21.80
N GLU A 272 -1.65 32.89 -22.53
CA GLU A 272 -2.30 32.82 -23.87
C GLU A 272 -1.51 32.03 -24.94
N ASN A 273 -0.19 31.92 -24.81
CA ASN A 273 0.68 31.24 -25.78
C ASN A 273 1.25 29.90 -25.26
N ILE A 274 0.58 29.26 -24.30
CA ILE A 274 1.07 28.02 -23.68
C ILE A 274 1.33 26.93 -24.72
N SER A 275 0.49 26.79 -25.74
CA SER A 275 0.63 25.78 -26.79
C SER A 275 1.97 25.86 -27.53
N LYS A 276 2.53 27.07 -27.67
CA LYS A 276 3.81 27.35 -28.34
C LYS A 276 5.02 27.35 -27.42
N ALA A 277 4.82 27.26 -26.10
CA ALA A 277 5.91 27.22 -25.14
C ALA A 277 6.67 25.88 -25.24
N ASP A 278 7.96 25.91 -24.90
CA ASP A 278 8.77 24.71 -24.80
C ASP A 278 8.35 23.83 -23.60
N SER A 279 8.79 22.57 -23.60
CA SER A 279 8.40 21.60 -22.57
C SER A 279 8.86 21.98 -21.16
N GLU A 280 9.98 22.68 -21.00
CA GLU A 280 10.49 23.08 -19.68
C GLU A 280 9.63 24.22 -19.10
N THR A 281 9.30 25.21 -19.93
CA THR A 281 8.40 26.31 -19.56
C THR A 281 7.02 25.79 -19.19
N LYS A 282 6.44 24.90 -20.01
CA LYS A 282 5.16 24.27 -19.68
C LYS A 282 5.21 23.48 -18.38
N LYS A 283 6.30 22.73 -18.14
CA LYS A 283 6.49 21.98 -16.88
C LYS A 283 6.54 22.91 -15.67
N ALA A 284 7.28 24.02 -15.76
CA ALA A 284 7.38 25.00 -14.68
C ALA A 284 6.02 25.61 -14.33
N ILE A 285 5.25 26.01 -15.34
CA ILE A 285 3.90 26.58 -15.15
C ILE A 285 2.97 25.56 -14.50
N LEU A 286 2.92 24.33 -15.01
CA LEU A 286 2.08 23.28 -14.45
C LEU A 286 2.41 22.99 -12.98
N LEU A 287 3.70 22.84 -12.67
CA LEU A 287 4.15 22.58 -11.30
C LEU A 287 3.85 23.76 -10.37
N GLN A 288 3.98 25.00 -10.84
CA GLN A 288 3.65 26.18 -10.05
C GLN A 288 2.16 26.20 -9.68
N ILE A 289 1.27 25.96 -10.64
CA ILE A 289 -0.18 25.89 -10.41
C ILE A 289 -0.52 24.76 -9.44
N CYS A 290 -0.01 23.55 -9.69
CA CYS A 290 -0.27 22.39 -8.85
C CYS A 290 0.27 22.59 -7.43
N THR A 291 1.43 23.24 -7.28
CA THR A 291 1.99 23.59 -5.98
C THR A 291 1.06 24.51 -5.20
N ALA A 292 0.55 25.57 -5.85
CA ALA A 292 -0.37 26.51 -5.21
C ALA A 292 -1.68 25.83 -4.76
N ILE A 293 -2.21 24.90 -5.56
CA ILE A 293 -3.39 24.11 -5.20
C ILE A 293 -3.07 23.19 -4.00
N VAL A 294 -1.99 22.42 -4.07
CA VAL A 294 -1.63 21.45 -3.03
C VAL A 294 -1.39 22.12 -1.69
N ASP A 295 -0.62 23.20 -1.68
CA ASP A 295 -0.31 23.93 -0.45
C ASP A 295 -1.58 24.54 0.16
N LYS A 296 -2.42 25.19 -0.66
CA LYS A 296 -3.63 25.86 -0.20
C LYS A 296 -4.73 24.90 0.27
N TYR A 297 -4.92 23.76 -0.40
CA TYR A 297 -6.10 22.92 -0.16
C TYR A 297 -5.80 21.62 0.59
N PHE A 298 -4.56 21.10 0.50
CA PHE A 298 -4.24 19.77 1.06
C PHE A 298 -3.15 19.80 2.13
N LEU A 299 -2.18 20.72 2.09
CA LEU A 299 -1.06 20.74 3.05
C LEU A 299 -1.10 21.90 4.05
N ASN A 300 -2.11 22.78 3.96
CA ASN A 300 -2.26 23.99 4.78
C ASN A 300 -2.22 23.76 6.31
N ASP A 301 -2.42 22.53 6.79
CA ASP A 301 -2.49 22.18 8.23
C ASP A 301 -1.25 21.49 8.81
N VAL A 302 -0.32 20.95 8.02
CA VAL A 302 0.82 20.21 8.60
C VAL A 302 1.78 21.18 9.30
N SER A 303 2.11 22.27 8.63
CA SER A 303 2.94 23.34 9.18
C SER A 303 2.26 24.05 10.36
N GLN A 304 0.93 24.24 10.30
CA GLN A 304 0.18 24.84 11.42
C GLN A 304 0.10 23.91 12.63
N SER A 305 -0.03 22.60 12.42
CA SER A 305 -0.11 21.61 13.51
C SER A 305 1.25 21.41 14.18
N LEU A 306 2.35 21.36 13.42
CA LEU A 306 3.71 21.29 13.95
C LEU A 306 4.10 22.57 14.71
N ASN A 307 3.80 23.75 14.13
CA ASN A 307 4.03 25.02 14.82
C ASN A 307 3.21 25.15 16.11
N LYS A 308 1.96 24.67 16.15
CA LYS A 308 1.10 24.68 17.36
C LYS A 308 1.65 23.79 18.49
N ILE A 309 2.31 22.68 18.13
CA ILE A 309 2.95 21.79 19.11
C ILE A 309 4.21 22.45 19.69
N GLU A 310 4.97 23.19 18.89
CA GLU A 310 6.16 23.92 19.34
C GLU A 310 5.83 25.17 20.17
N THR A 311 4.72 25.86 19.87
CA THR A 311 4.33 27.10 20.58
C THR A 311 3.41 26.88 21.78
N GLY A 312 2.97 25.65 22.04
CA GLY A 312 2.11 25.31 23.18
C GLY A 312 0.70 25.92 23.11
N ASP A 313 0.29 26.37 21.94
CA ASP A 313 -0.91 27.20 21.77
C ASP A 313 -2.14 26.33 21.54
N GLN A 314 -2.97 26.15 22.59
CA GLN A 314 -4.26 25.45 22.53
C GLN A 314 -5.36 26.31 21.89
N SER A 315 -5.09 26.91 20.73
CA SER A 315 -6.15 27.56 19.94
C SER A 315 -6.81 26.52 19.04
N THR A 316 -8.06 26.19 19.36
CA THR A 316 -8.97 25.48 18.45
C THR A 316 -9.16 26.34 17.22
N ALA A 317 -8.40 26.08 16.15
CA ALA A 317 -8.70 26.61 14.84
C ALA A 317 -10.01 25.95 14.39
N SER A 318 -11.13 26.53 14.79
CA SER A 318 -12.41 26.30 14.15
C SER A 318 -12.30 26.89 12.75
N SER A 319 -11.82 26.11 11.80
CA SER A 319 -12.28 26.33 10.43
C SER A 319 -13.80 26.13 10.49
N GLU A 320 -14.55 27.23 10.37
CA GLU A 320 -16.02 27.25 10.44
C GLU A 320 -16.65 26.33 9.38
N ASP A 321 -15.92 26.05 8.30
CA ASP A 321 -16.33 25.15 7.23
C ASP A 321 -15.97 23.69 7.54
N LYS A 322 -16.88 23.02 8.25
CA LYS A 322 -16.80 21.58 8.54
C LYS A 322 -16.75 20.71 7.27
N VAL A 323 -17.37 21.16 6.17
CA VAL A 323 -17.42 20.41 4.91
C VAL A 323 -16.06 20.49 4.22
N PHE A 324 -15.46 21.68 4.18
CA PHE A 324 -14.10 21.87 3.68
C PHE A 324 -13.08 21.03 4.46
N ASN A 325 -13.14 21.04 5.80
CA ASN A 325 -12.22 20.24 6.62
C ASN A 325 -12.38 18.74 6.39
N TYR A 326 -13.63 18.28 6.23
CA TYR A 326 -13.92 16.89 5.89
C TYR A 326 -13.29 16.53 4.53
N ALA A 327 -13.57 17.31 3.49
CA ALA A 327 -13.10 17.05 2.13
C ALA A 327 -11.57 17.15 2.04
N SER A 328 -10.96 18.16 2.65
CA SER A 328 -9.50 18.32 2.68
C SER A 328 -8.83 17.12 3.36
N ASN A 329 -9.27 16.72 4.55
CA ASN A 329 -8.65 15.61 5.28
C ASN A 329 -8.91 14.24 4.61
N PHE A 330 -10.09 14.05 4.01
CA PHE A 330 -10.37 12.87 3.19
C PHE A 330 -9.42 12.81 1.99
N THR A 331 -9.30 13.90 1.23
CA THR A 331 -8.45 13.98 0.04
C THR A 331 -6.98 13.75 0.38
N LYS A 332 -6.48 14.21 1.53
CA LYS A 332 -5.12 13.88 2.00
C LYS A 332 -4.89 12.36 2.06
N LEU A 333 -5.79 11.61 2.71
CA LEU A 333 -5.68 10.15 2.79
C LEU A 333 -5.88 9.48 1.43
N GLY A 334 -6.80 9.99 0.62
CA GLY A 334 -7.03 9.52 -0.74
C GLY A 334 -5.81 9.67 -1.64
N ILE A 335 -5.10 10.80 -1.55
CA ILE A 335 -3.87 11.03 -2.30
C ILE A 335 -2.75 10.11 -1.80
N ILE A 336 -2.56 9.98 -0.48
CA ILE A 336 -1.58 9.04 0.10
C ILE A 336 -1.82 7.62 -0.43
N ARG A 337 -3.09 7.20 -0.48
CA ARG A 337 -3.48 5.92 -1.10
C ARG A 337 -3.02 5.84 -2.56
N LYS A 338 -3.28 6.88 -3.36
CA LYS A 338 -2.88 6.90 -4.77
C LYS A 338 -1.36 6.86 -4.95
N VAL A 339 -0.59 7.55 -4.11
CA VAL A 339 0.87 7.45 -4.11
C VAL A 339 1.28 6.00 -3.85
N ALA A 340 0.77 5.40 -2.76
CA ALA A 340 1.12 4.02 -2.39
C ALA A 340 0.75 2.99 -3.46
N VAL A 341 -0.38 3.16 -4.15
CA VAL A 341 -0.83 2.24 -5.22
C VAL A 341 -0.05 2.43 -6.53
N LYS A 342 0.34 3.67 -6.88
CA LYS A 342 1.09 3.94 -8.12
C LYS A 342 2.58 3.61 -8.02
N SER A 343 3.12 3.56 -6.81
CA SER A 343 4.52 3.18 -6.56
C SER A 343 4.76 1.66 -6.63
N THR A 344 3.71 0.85 -6.70
CA THR A 344 3.77 -0.63 -6.83
C THR A 344 3.47 -1.08 -8.26
#